data_AF-A0A934RRG4-F1
#
_entry.id   AF-A0A934RRG4-F1
#
_cell.length_a   1.000
_cell.length_b   1.000
_cell.length_c   1.000
_cell.angle_alpha   90.00
_cell.angle_beta   90.00
_cell.angle_gamma   90.00
#
_symmetry.space_group_name_H-M   'P 1'
#
loop_
_entity.id
_entity.type
_entity.pdbx_description
1 polymer ?
#
loop_
_entity_poly.entity_id
_entity_poly.type
_entity_poly.pdbx_seq_one_letter_code
_entity_poly.pdbx_strand_id
1 'polypeptide(L)'
;MADGELTPEKRRLYSATVLLNHMVGQRKDFDVLLLGGEAHLEPLLTWLLTRQLVEISEKNFYTPTVSGRRAVEEFNQRYQRLLQYFEVFSAVDLEAGEFAYASFADFESDHDWDCFLEDERWDDLRLVVADYLGADPVELIWAQFTKEGRFNFTEAGWEITLAQGLIWNEIAEIAESAWDIEELGYGEVSGEAVLRDIVEQGFLLVRDLTDRDPDVMAHLARWAPSRQAPVWPPDDSREAFWKTRWQLALTP
;
A
#
# COMPACT_ATOMS: atom_id res chain seq x y z
N MET A 1 10.74 16.76 -7.70
CA MET A 1 11.36 15.43 -7.93
C MET A 1 10.19 14.47 -7.92
N ALA A 2 10.05 13.60 -8.91
CA ALA A 2 8.86 12.77 -9.08
C ALA A 2 8.64 11.92 -7.82
N ASP A 3 7.49 12.10 -7.16
CA ASP A 3 7.20 11.46 -5.89
C ASP A 3 6.92 9.95 -6.03
N GLY A 4 6.71 9.47 -7.27
CA GLY A 4 6.47 8.07 -7.63
C GLY A 4 7.70 7.22 -8.01
N GLU A 5 8.94 7.67 -7.78
CA GLU A 5 10.13 6.85 -8.08
C GLU A 5 10.53 5.93 -6.90
N LEU A 6 10.97 4.70 -7.21
CA LEU A 6 11.51 3.76 -6.22
C LEU A 6 12.99 4.06 -5.91
N THR A 7 13.25 4.90 -4.92
CA THR A 7 14.62 5.22 -4.48
C THR A 7 15.26 4.09 -3.64
N PRO A 8 16.60 4.05 -3.52
CA PRO A 8 17.28 3.12 -2.62
C PRO A 8 16.86 3.25 -1.15
N GLU A 9 16.43 4.44 -0.74
CA GLU A 9 15.93 4.69 0.62
C GLU A 9 14.53 4.08 0.83
N LYS A 10 13.61 4.29 -0.12
CA LYS A 10 12.28 3.64 -0.12
C LYS A 10 12.43 2.12 -0.12
N ARG A 11 13.28 1.57 -0.99
CA ARG A 11 13.56 0.13 -1.04
C ARG A 11 14.00 -0.41 0.31
N ARG A 12 15.01 0.22 0.94
CA ARG A 12 15.50 -0.21 2.25
C ARG A 12 14.44 -0.12 3.34
N LEU A 13 13.63 0.94 3.34
CA LEU A 13 12.50 1.10 4.26
C LEU A 13 11.49 -0.06 4.10
N TYR A 14 11.08 -0.35 2.87
CA TYR A 14 10.11 -1.41 2.56
C TYR A 14 10.67 -2.81 2.86
N SER A 15 11.92 -3.12 2.45
CA SER A 15 12.60 -4.36 2.80
C SER A 15 12.69 -4.55 4.32
N ALA A 16 13.07 -3.50 5.06
CA ALA A 16 13.18 -3.58 6.52
C ALA A 16 11.81 -3.75 7.19
N THR A 17 10.76 -3.11 6.67
CA THR A 17 9.38 -3.27 7.16
C THR A 17 8.90 -4.71 6.96
N VAL A 18 9.12 -5.27 5.77
CA VAL A 18 8.76 -6.66 5.43
C VAL A 18 9.54 -7.65 6.28
N LEU A 19 10.84 -7.44 6.49
CA LEU A 19 11.65 -8.27 7.40
C LEU A 19 11.14 -8.22 8.84
N LEU A 20 10.86 -7.02 9.36
CA LEU A 20 10.35 -6.85 10.72
C LEU A 20 8.98 -7.51 10.89
N ASN A 21 8.08 -7.37 9.91
CA ASN A 21 6.79 -8.06 9.90
C ASN A 21 6.96 -9.58 9.92
N HIS A 22 7.93 -10.13 9.16
CA HIS A 22 8.25 -11.56 9.19
C HIS A 22 8.78 -12.01 10.56
N MET A 23 9.72 -11.26 11.15
CA MET A 23 10.24 -11.57 12.50
C MET A 23 9.12 -11.64 13.53
N VAL A 24 8.21 -10.66 13.52
CA VAL A 24 7.08 -10.59 14.45
C VAL A 24 6.06 -11.70 14.18
N GLY A 25 5.64 -11.86 12.92
CA GLY A 25 4.59 -12.82 12.54
C GLY A 25 5.00 -14.28 12.75
N GLN A 26 6.25 -14.63 12.43
CA GLN A 26 6.77 -15.99 12.57
C GLN A 26 7.47 -16.25 13.91
N ARG A 27 7.57 -15.22 14.78
CA ARG A 27 8.39 -15.26 16.01
C ARG A 27 9.83 -15.71 15.71
N LYS A 28 10.38 -15.22 14.60
CA LYS A 28 11.72 -15.55 14.13
C LYS A 28 12.71 -14.49 14.61
N ASP A 29 13.70 -14.95 15.37
CA ASP A 29 14.88 -14.17 15.73
C ASP A 29 16.06 -14.58 14.82
N PHE A 30 17.03 -13.69 14.63
CA PHE A 30 18.22 -13.95 13.81
C PHE A 30 19.49 -13.92 14.66
N ASP A 31 20.35 -14.93 14.55
CA ASP A 31 21.62 -14.96 15.28
C ASP A 31 22.52 -13.81 14.79
N VAL A 32 23.19 -13.11 15.71
CA VAL A 32 24.07 -11.97 15.38
C VAL A 32 25.21 -12.37 14.43
N LEU A 33 25.62 -13.64 14.43
CA LEU A 33 26.63 -14.16 13.51
C LEU A 33 26.14 -14.25 12.05
N LEU A 34 24.82 -14.26 11.81
CA LEU A 34 24.18 -14.25 10.50
C LEU A 34 24.84 -15.21 9.49
N LEU A 35 24.89 -16.50 9.83
CA LEU A 35 25.60 -17.48 9.03
C LEU A 35 24.87 -17.80 7.70
N GLY A 36 25.65 -18.06 6.65
CA GLY A 36 25.11 -18.46 5.35
C GLY A 36 24.34 -17.34 4.66
N GLY A 37 23.10 -17.61 4.24
CA GLY A 37 22.24 -16.65 3.55
C GLY A 37 21.83 -15.45 4.41
N GLU A 38 21.77 -15.63 5.73
CA GLU A 38 21.35 -14.58 6.67
C GLU A 38 22.33 -13.40 6.72
N ALA A 39 23.58 -13.57 6.30
CA ALA A 39 24.56 -12.49 6.18
C ALA A 39 24.05 -11.34 5.31
N HIS A 40 23.21 -11.63 4.31
CA HIS A 40 22.61 -10.62 3.44
C HIS A 40 21.57 -9.74 4.16
N LEU A 41 21.09 -10.15 5.33
CA LEU A 41 20.15 -9.38 6.15
C LEU A 41 20.85 -8.35 7.05
N GLU A 42 22.18 -8.43 7.23
CA GLU A 42 22.94 -7.55 8.13
C GLU A 42 22.64 -6.06 7.91
N PRO A 43 22.58 -5.53 6.67
CA PRO A 43 22.27 -4.13 6.44
C PRO A 43 20.87 -3.74 6.93
N LEU A 44 19.88 -4.62 6.78
CA LEU A 44 18.50 -4.39 7.20
C LEU A 44 18.37 -4.48 8.72
N LEU A 45 18.96 -5.52 9.34
CA LEU A 45 18.95 -5.72 10.79
C LEU A 45 19.69 -4.60 11.52
N THR A 46 20.83 -4.14 11.00
CA THR A 46 21.54 -2.97 11.53
C THR A 46 20.69 -1.71 11.41
N TRP A 47 20.01 -1.53 10.26
CA TRP A 47 19.14 -0.38 10.05
C TRP A 47 17.94 -0.35 11.00
N LEU A 48 17.36 -1.53 11.31
CA LEU A 48 16.31 -1.69 12.32
C LEU A 48 16.85 -1.47 13.75
N LEU A 49 18.06 -1.94 14.04
CA LEU A 49 18.72 -1.79 15.35
C LEU A 49 18.99 -0.32 15.67
N THR A 50 19.52 0.44 14.70
CA THR A 50 19.76 1.89 14.86
C THR A 50 18.47 2.68 15.11
N ARG A 51 17.31 2.12 14.73
CA ARG A 51 15.97 2.66 14.99
C ARG A 51 15.29 2.05 16.21
N GLN A 52 15.98 1.22 17.00
CA GLN A 52 15.44 0.58 18.20
C GLN A 52 14.17 -0.26 17.93
N LEU A 53 14.00 -0.76 16.71
CA LEU A 53 12.89 -1.65 16.33
C LEU A 53 13.26 -3.12 16.54
N VAL A 54 14.55 -3.41 16.54
CA VAL A 54 15.12 -4.67 17.02
C VAL A 54 16.20 -4.36 18.05
N GLU A 55 16.48 -5.33 18.90
CA GLU A 55 17.56 -5.29 19.88
C GLU A 55 18.38 -6.59 19.82
N ILE A 56 19.59 -6.57 20.38
CA ILE A 56 20.38 -7.79 20.56
C ILE A 56 20.06 -8.35 21.94
N SER A 57 19.44 -9.52 21.97
CA SER A 57 19.13 -10.23 23.21
C SER A 57 20.37 -10.76 23.91
N GLU A 58 20.25 -11.15 25.19
CA GLU A 58 21.33 -11.79 25.96
C GLU A 58 21.90 -13.05 25.30
N LYS A 59 21.12 -13.69 24.42
CA LYS A 59 21.52 -14.88 23.67
C LYS A 59 22.22 -14.57 22.34
N ASN A 60 22.53 -13.29 22.07
CA ASN A 60 23.11 -12.81 20.81
C ASN A 60 22.20 -13.04 19.59
N PHE A 61 20.92 -12.72 19.72
CA PHE A 61 19.98 -12.69 18.60
C PHE A 61 19.40 -11.30 18.40
N TYR A 62 19.24 -10.87 17.15
CA TYR A 62 18.34 -9.79 16.77
C TYR A 62 16.89 -10.22 17.04
N THR A 63 16.22 -9.52 17.94
CA THR A 63 14.83 -9.78 18.31
C THR A 63 14.00 -8.50 18.22
N PRO A 64 12.72 -8.54 17.77
CA PRO A 64 11.88 -7.35 17.72
C PRO A 64 11.66 -6.76 19.12
N THR A 65 11.77 -5.44 19.25
CA THR A 65 11.45 -4.72 20.48
C THR A 65 9.93 -4.54 20.63
N VAL A 66 9.48 -3.97 21.75
CA VAL A 66 8.09 -3.54 21.92
C VAL A 66 7.69 -2.49 20.88
N SER A 67 8.56 -1.51 20.62
CA SER A 67 8.34 -0.50 19.58
C SER A 67 8.36 -1.12 18.17
N GLY A 68 9.23 -2.10 17.91
CA GLY A 68 9.24 -2.85 16.65
C GLY A 68 7.93 -3.59 16.39
N ARG A 69 7.37 -4.27 17.41
CA ARG A 69 6.06 -4.91 17.32
C ARG A 69 4.94 -3.90 17.06
N ARG A 70 4.93 -2.77 17.78
CA ARG A 70 3.96 -1.68 17.55
C ARG A 70 4.06 -1.12 16.13
N ALA A 71 5.27 -0.91 15.62
CA ALA A 71 5.48 -0.44 14.25
C ALA A 71 4.92 -1.41 13.20
N VAL A 72 4.96 -2.72 13.45
CA VAL A 72 4.33 -3.74 12.58
C VAL A 72 2.80 -3.67 12.66
N GLU A 73 2.22 -3.41 13.83
CA GLU A 73 0.78 -3.23 13.97
C GLU A 73 0.31 -1.97 13.23
N GLU A 74 1.01 -0.84 13.42
CA GLU A 74 0.76 0.42 12.71
C GLU A 74 0.90 0.25 11.19
N PHE A 75 1.94 -0.48 10.75
CA PHE A 75 2.15 -0.85 9.36
C PHE A 75 0.92 -1.57 8.80
N ASN A 76 0.53 -2.70 9.42
CA ASN A 76 -0.55 -3.53 8.92
C ASN A 76 -1.88 -2.76 8.87
N GLN A 77 -2.19 -1.94 9.89
CA GLN A 77 -3.40 -1.12 9.91
C GLN A 77 -3.40 -0.03 8.85
N ARG A 78 -2.27 0.65 8.63
CA ARG A 78 -2.15 1.66 7.57
C ARG A 78 -2.29 1.01 6.21
N TYR A 79 -1.58 -0.09 6.01
CA TYR A 79 -1.55 -0.86 4.78
C TYR A 79 -2.96 -1.34 4.36
N GLN A 80 -3.71 -1.94 5.30
CA GLN A 80 -5.10 -2.36 5.06
C GLN A 80 -5.98 -1.19 4.65
N ARG A 81 -5.90 -0.07 5.38
CA ARG A 81 -6.66 1.14 5.05
C ARG A 81 -6.28 1.70 3.68
N LEU A 82 -4.98 1.75 3.36
CA LEU A 82 -4.53 2.26 2.08
C LEU A 82 -5.14 1.45 0.94
N LEU A 83 -5.01 0.13 0.96
CA LEU A 83 -5.57 -0.70 -0.11
C LEU A 83 -7.08 -0.61 -0.20
N GLN A 84 -7.80 -0.63 0.93
CA GLN A 84 -9.27 -0.56 0.94
C GLN A 84 -9.80 0.68 0.21
N TYR A 85 -9.13 1.83 0.36
CA TYR A 85 -9.56 3.07 -0.30
C TYR A 85 -9.33 3.05 -1.80
N PHE A 86 -8.24 2.43 -2.23
CA PHE A 86 -7.86 2.42 -3.64
C PHE A 86 -8.45 1.23 -4.40
N GLU A 87 -8.94 0.19 -3.71
CA GLU A 87 -9.43 -1.05 -4.30
C GLU A 87 -10.53 -0.84 -5.35
N VAL A 88 -11.46 0.10 -5.12
CA VAL A 88 -12.52 0.41 -6.09
C VAL A 88 -12.00 0.88 -7.45
N PHE A 89 -10.81 1.49 -7.49
CA PHE A 89 -10.20 2.00 -8.73
C PHE A 89 -9.42 0.93 -9.49
N SER A 90 -9.39 -0.32 -9.02
CA SER A 90 -8.66 -1.41 -9.70
C SER A 90 -9.37 -1.96 -10.92
N ALA A 91 -10.64 -1.62 -11.11
CA ALA A 91 -11.46 -2.14 -12.19
C ALA A 91 -12.53 -1.09 -12.58
N VAL A 92 -12.13 -0.20 -13.47
CA VAL A 92 -12.96 0.89 -14.01
C VAL A 92 -13.11 0.69 -15.50
N ASP A 93 -14.35 0.67 -15.99
CA ASP A 93 -14.64 0.66 -17.42
C ASP A 93 -14.67 2.11 -17.91
N LEU A 94 -13.59 2.54 -18.58
CA LEU A 94 -13.45 3.91 -19.07
C LEU A 94 -14.44 4.24 -20.20
N GLU A 95 -14.95 3.24 -20.93
CA GLU A 95 -15.92 3.44 -22.02
C GLU A 95 -17.34 3.61 -21.47
N ALA A 96 -17.72 2.80 -20.48
CA ALA A 96 -19.05 2.84 -19.86
C ALA A 96 -19.15 3.85 -18.71
N GLY A 97 -18.02 4.24 -18.10
CA GLY A 97 -17.99 5.06 -16.89
C GLY A 97 -18.46 4.28 -15.66
N GLU A 98 -18.15 2.98 -15.59
CA GLU A 98 -18.64 2.07 -14.55
C GLU A 98 -17.49 1.54 -13.68
N PHE A 99 -17.79 1.29 -12.41
CA PHE A 99 -16.87 0.63 -11.48
C PHE A 99 -17.35 -0.80 -11.26
N ALA A 100 -16.48 -1.79 -11.44
CA ALA A 100 -16.81 -3.20 -11.21
C ALA A 100 -17.42 -3.41 -9.80
N TYR A 101 -16.84 -2.74 -8.79
CA TYR A 101 -17.26 -2.85 -7.40
C TYR A 101 -18.68 -2.36 -7.11
N ALA A 102 -19.29 -1.58 -8.01
CA ALA A 102 -20.71 -1.23 -7.89
C ALA A 102 -21.63 -2.45 -8.04
N SER A 103 -21.14 -3.50 -8.72
CA SER A 103 -21.87 -4.75 -8.93
C SER A 103 -21.47 -5.85 -7.94
N PHE A 104 -20.57 -5.59 -6.98
CA PHE A 104 -20.03 -6.62 -6.08
C PHE A 104 -21.12 -7.43 -5.35
N ALA A 105 -22.18 -6.74 -4.90
CA ALA A 105 -23.30 -7.36 -4.19
C ALA A 105 -24.19 -8.26 -5.08
N ASP A 106 -24.01 -8.22 -6.40
CA ASP A 106 -24.78 -9.04 -7.35
C ASP A 106 -24.19 -10.46 -7.53
N PHE A 107 -23.00 -10.73 -6.97
CA PHE A 107 -22.32 -12.02 -7.06
C PHE A 107 -22.57 -12.87 -5.80
N GLU A 108 -22.86 -14.17 -6.03
CA GLU A 108 -23.13 -15.12 -4.93
C GLU A 108 -21.86 -15.81 -4.40
N SER A 109 -20.74 -15.72 -5.13
CA SER A 109 -19.48 -16.35 -4.76
C SER A 109 -18.26 -15.52 -5.18
N ASP A 110 -17.18 -15.64 -4.40
CA ASP A 110 -15.89 -15.00 -4.71
C ASP A 110 -15.35 -15.45 -6.08
N HIS A 111 -15.63 -16.70 -6.49
CA HIS A 111 -15.18 -17.22 -7.79
C HIS A 111 -15.85 -16.51 -8.98
N ASP A 112 -17.17 -16.27 -8.90
CA ASP A 112 -17.89 -15.58 -9.97
C ASP A 112 -17.45 -14.10 -10.05
N TRP A 113 -17.15 -13.50 -8.91
CA TRP A 113 -16.57 -12.17 -8.81
C TRP A 113 -15.18 -12.09 -9.46
N ASP A 114 -14.29 -13.04 -9.15
CA ASP A 114 -12.95 -13.10 -9.73
C ASP A 114 -13.04 -13.25 -11.26
N CYS A 115 -13.91 -14.14 -11.77
CA CYS A 115 -14.13 -14.29 -13.21
C CYS A 115 -14.68 -13.01 -13.88
N PHE A 116 -15.48 -12.22 -13.17
CA PHE A 116 -15.98 -10.93 -13.68
C PHE A 116 -14.88 -9.88 -13.77
N LEU A 117 -13.93 -9.87 -12.83
CA LEU A 117 -12.78 -8.97 -12.82
C LEU A 117 -11.72 -9.32 -13.87
N GLU A 118 -11.73 -10.53 -14.42
CA GLU A 118 -10.81 -10.95 -15.50
C GLU A 118 -11.16 -10.37 -16.89
N ASP A 119 -12.29 -9.67 -17.02
CA ASP A 119 -12.70 -9.04 -18.28
C ASP A 119 -11.72 -7.90 -18.67
N GLU A 120 -11.27 -7.91 -19.93
CA GLU A 120 -10.30 -6.93 -20.47
C GLU A 120 -10.84 -5.49 -20.48
N ARG A 121 -12.15 -5.29 -20.28
CA ARG A 121 -12.75 -3.94 -20.18
C ARG A 121 -12.34 -3.16 -18.93
N TRP A 122 -11.78 -3.83 -17.94
CA TRP A 122 -11.43 -3.20 -16.67
C TRP A 122 -10.04 -2.60 -16.71
N ASP A 123 -9.98 -1.28 -16.55
CA ASP A 123 -8.73 -0.56 -16.35
C ASP A 123 -8.39 -0.43 -14.86
N ASP A 124 -7.13 -0.69 -14.53
CA ASP A 124 -6.58 -0.40 -13.20
C ASP A 124 -6.07 1.03 -13.13
N LEU A 125 -6.85 1.89 -12.47
CA LEU A 125 -6.57 3.32 -12.33
C LEU A 125 -5.99 3.67 -10.96
N ARG A 126 -5.67 2.67 -10.12
CA ARG A 126 -5.21 2.90 -8.75
C ARG A 126 -4.01 3.82 -8.67
N LEU A 127 -3.03 3.63 -9.55
CA LEU A 127 -1.77 4.36 -9.51
C LEU A 127 -1.92 5.81 -9.98
N VAL A 128 -2.66 6.04 -11.07
CA VAL A 128 -2.94 7.40 -11.57
C VAL A 128 -3.82 8.18 -10.59
N VAL A 129 -4.79 7.52 -9.96
CA VAL A 129 -5.61 8.10 -8.89
C VAL A 129 -4.75 8.41 -7.65
N ALA A 130 -3.84 7.51 -7.26
CA ALA A 130 -2.93 7.73 -6.14
C ALA A 130 -2.03 8.95 -6.36
N ASP A 131 -1.40 9.05 -7.54
CA ASP A 131 -0.53 10.17 -7.89
C ASP A 131 -1.31 11.50 -7.91
N TYR A 132 -2.49 11.53 -8.54
CA TYR A 132 -3.37 12.70 -8.57
C TYR A 132 -3.78 13.19 -7.17
N LEU A 133 -4.02 12.25 -6.25
CA LEU A 133 -4.37 12.55 -4.87
C LEU A 133 -3.16 12.91 -4.00
N GLY A 134 -1.93 12.82 -4.54
CA GLY A 134 -0.68 13.05 -3.82
C GLY A 134 -0.30 11.94 -2.84
N ALA A 135 -0.78 10.71 -3.08
CA ALA A 135 -0.24 9.50 -2.47
C ALA A 135 1.01 9.03 -3.24
N ASP A 136 1.75 8.08 -2.67
CA ASP A 136 2.93 7.48 -3.31
C ASP A 136 2.54 6.20 -4.06
N PRO A 137 2.55 6.16 -5.41
CA PRO A 137 2.18 4.97 -6.17
C PRO A 137 3.06 3.75 -5.84
N VAL A 138 4.34 3.97 -5.53
CA VAL A 138 5.27 2.88 -5.16
C VAL A 138 4.87 2.25 -3.83
N GLU A 139 4.41 3.07 -2.87
CA GLU A 139 3.88 2.55 -1.60
C GLU A 139 2.66 1.69 -1.83
N LEU A 140 1.78 2.07 -2.76
CA LEU A 140 0.56 1.32 -3.08
C LEU A 140 0.86 -0.03 -3.73
N ILE A 141 1.81 -0.08 -4.68
CA ILE A 141 2.25 -1.35 -5.30
C ILE A 141 2.93 -2.25 -4.27
N TRP A 142 3.83 -1.69 -3.46
CA TRP A 142 4.51 -2.44 -2.40
C TRP A 142 3.52 -3.01 -1.36
N ALA A 143 2.52 -2.21 -0.98
CA ALA A 143 1.41 -2.64 -0.17
C ALA A 143 0.71 -3.84 -0.82
N GLN A 144 0.30 -3.73 -2.08
CA GLN A 144 -0.35 -4.82 -2.81
C GLN A 144 0.49 -6.10 -2.83
N PHE A 145 1.79 -6.00 -3.12
CA PHE A 145 2.71 -7.15 -3.12
C PHE A 145 2.81 -7.80 -1.75
N THR A 146 2.67 -7.01 -0.68
CA THR A 146 2.61 -7.54 0.69
C THR A 146 1.26 -8.25 0.95
N LYS A 147 0.12 -7.78 0.40
CA LYS A 147 -1.20 -8.47 0.43
C LYS A 147 -1.09 -9.88 -0.08
N GLU A 148 -0.47 -9.97 -1.26
CA GLU A 148 -0.42 -11.14 -2.11
C GLU A 148 0.65 -12.15 -1.64
N GLY A 149 1.43 -11.81 -0.60
CA GLY A 149 2.49 -12.68 -0.09
C GLY A 149 3.66 -12.85 -1.07
N ARG A 150 3.89 -11.87 -1.96
CA ARG A 150 4.94 -11.96 -3.00
C ARG A 150 6.36 -11.94 -2.44
N PHE A 151 6.53 -11.44 -1.21
CA PHE A 151 7.78 -11.59 -0.47
C PHE A 151 7.85 -12.98 0.17
N ASN A 152 8.35 -13.97 -0.57
CA ASN A 152 8.40 -15.36 -0.13
C ASN A 152 9.64 -15.67 0.73
N PHE A 153 9.43 -16.00 2.00
CA PHE A 153 10.48 -16.33 2.98
C PHE A 153 10.84 -17.82 3.05
N THR A 154 10.24 -18.65 2.20
CA THR A 154 10.46 -20.11 2.18
C THR A 154 11.38 -20.56 1.06
N GLU A 155 11.61 -19.70 0.07
CA GLU A 155 12.51 -19.97 -1.05
C GLU A 155 13.98 -19.85 -0.65
N ALA A 156 14.83 -20.70 -1.24
CA ALA A 156 16.27 -20.62 -1.01
C ALA A 156 16.82 -19.28 -1.52
N GLY A 157 17.53 -18.54 -0.66
CA GLY A 157 18.10 -17.24 -1.00
C GLY A 157 17.11 -16.07 -0.92
N TRP A 158 15.96 -16.25 -0.25
CA TRP A 158 14.99 -15.18 -0.02
C TRP A 158 15.62 -13.94 0.61
N GLU A 159 16.69 -14.08 1.41
CA GLU A 159 17.41 -12.98 2.04
C GLU A 159 18.00 -12.01 1.01
N ILE A 160 18.52 -12.56 -0.10
CA ILE A 160 19.05 -11.79 -1.22
C ILE A 160 17.89 -11.16 -2.00
N THR A 161 16.83 -11.94 -2.25
CA THR A 161 15.64 -11.47 -2.96
C THR A 161 14.98 -10.29 -2.25
N LEU A 162 14.89 -10.33 -0.92
CA LEU A 162 14.31 -9.25 -0.13
C LEU A 162 15.14 -7.96 -0.23
N ALA A 163 16.47 -8.06 -0.27
CA ALA A 163 17.35 -6.90 -0.31
C ALA A 163 17.55 -6.34 -1.73
N GLN A 164 17.62 -7.22 -2.74
CA GLN A 164 18.13 -6.91 -4.08
C GLN A 164 17.39 -7.64 -5.22
N GLY A 165 16.30 -8.35 -4.92
CA GLY A 165 15.60 -9.19 -5.88
C GLY A 165 14.88 -8.44 -6.99
N LEU A 166 14.52 -9.19 -8.04
CA LEU A 166 13.78 -8.71 -9.21
C LEU A 166 12.41 -8.10 -8.85
N ILE A 167 11.84 -8.48 -7.71
CA ILE A 167 10.59 -7.92 -7.19
C ILE A 167 10.62 -6.38 -7.11
N TRP A 168 11.77 -5.79 -6.84
CA TRP A 168 11.93 -4.33 -6.79
C TRP A 168 11.97 -3.69 -8.17
N ASN A 169 12.47 -4.40 -9.18
CA ASN A 169 12.43 -3.93 -10.56
C ASN A 169 10.99 -3.97 -11.06
N GLU A 170 10.25 -5.04 -10.75
CA GLU A 170 8.84 -5.16 -11.12
C GLU A 170 7.98 -4.06 -10.48
N ILE A 171 8.21 -3.72 -9.20
CA ILE A 171 7.53 -2.58 -8.56
C ILE A 171 7.80 -1.28 -9.33
N ALA A 172 9.04 -1.06 -9.78
CA ALA A 172 9.40 0.13 -10.55
C ALA A 172 8.76 0.11 -11.95
N GLU A 173 8.79 -1.02 -12.64
CA GLU A 173 8.19 -1.21 -13.96
C GLU A 173 6.67 -0.97 -13.94
N ILE A 174 5.96 -1.50 -12.93
CA ILE A 174 4.52 -1.26 -12.75
C ILE A 174 4.23 0.23 -12.48
N ALA A 175 5.06 0.89 -11.67
CA ALA A 175 4.90 2.32 -11.41
C ALA A 175 5.14 3.17 -12.67
N GLU A 176 6.10 2.77 -13.52
CA GLU A 176 6.42 3.44 -14.78
C GLU A 176 5.39 3.17 -15.89
N SER A 177 4.71 2.03 -15.86
CA SER A 177 3.69 1.65 -16.86
C SER A 177 2.27 2.09 -16.49
N ALA A 178 2.10 2.80 -15.38
CA ALA A 178 0.81 3.33 -14.97
C ALA A 178 0.26 4.34 -15.99
N TRP A 179 -1.06 4.44 -16.06
CA TRP A 179 -1.74 5.47 -16.85
C TRP A 179 -1.20 6.87 -16.56
N ASP A 180 -0.91 7.62 -17.62
CA ASP A 180 -0.70 9.06 -17.49
C ASP A 180 -2.06 9.77 -17.43
N ILE A 181 -2.17 10.82 -16.59
CA ILE A 181 -3.38 11.63 -16.52
C ILE A 181 -3.76 12.19 -17.89
N GLU A 182 -2.80 12.49 -18.76
CA GLU A 182 -3.06 13.01 -20.09
C GLU A 182 -3.68 11.97 -21.03
N GLU A 183 -3.43 10.68 -20.82
CA GLU A 183 -3.96 9.58 -21.64
C GLU A 183 -5.45 9.33 -21.41
N LEU A 184 -5.99 9.78 -20.27
CA LEU A 184 -7.41 9.65 -19.94
C LEU A 184 -8.30 10.66 -20.70
N GLY A 185 -7.71 11.65 -21.37
CA GLY A 185 -8.46 12.68 -22.10
C GLY A 185 -9.10 12.17 -23.39
N TYR A 186 -10.28 12.68 -23.73
CA TYR A 186 -10.96 12.35 -24.99
C TYR A 186 -11.69 13.57 -25.58
N GLY A 187 -11.65 13.71 -26.90
CA GLY A 187 -12.28 14.83 -27.60
C GLY A 187 -11.77 16.19 -27.09
N GLU A 188 -12.66 16.97 -26.48
CA GLU A 188 -12.33 18.27 -25.84
C GLU A 188 -12.22 18.17 -24.30
N VAL A 189 -12.41 16.98 -23.73
CA VAL A 189 -12.35 16.74 -22.29
C VAL A 189 -10.92 16.42 -21.89
N SER A 190 -10.36 17.18 -20.95
CA SER A 190 -9.01 16.90 -20.42
C SER A 190 -9.02 15.66 -19.53
N GLY A 191 -7.92 14.91 -19.52
CA GLY A 191 -7.79 13.75 -18.64
C GLY A 191 -7.85 14.10 -17.16
N GLU A 192 -7.42 15.30 -16.75
CA GLU A 192 -7.66 15.80 -15.38
C GLU A 192 -9.16 15.93 -15.04
N ALA A 193 -10.00 16.33 -16.02
CA ALA A 193 -11.43 16.40 -15.80
C ALA A 193 -12.06 15.01 -15.67
N VAL A 194 -11.61 14.05 -16.48
CA VAL A 194 -12.01 12.64 -16.39
C VAL A 194 -11.59 12.05 -15.05
N LEU A 195 -10.32 12.21 -14.67
CA LEU A 195 -9.79 11.66 -13.43
C LEU A 195 -10.47 12.24 -12.19
N ARG A 196 -10.79 13.54 -12.19
CA ARG A 196 -11.57 14.16 -11.11
C ARG A 196 -12.95 13.53 -10.96
N ASP A 197 -13.65 13.27 -12.06
CA ASP A 197 -14.96 12.63 -12.05
C ASP A 197 -14.87 11.19 -11.52
N ILE A 198 -13.88 10.42 -12.00
CA ILE A 198 -13.57 9.06 -11.52
C ILE A 198 -13.29 9.07 -10.01
N VAL A 199 -12.46 9.98 -9.53
CA VAL A 199 -12.13 10.13 -8.09
C VAL A 199 -13.39 10.40 -7.26
N GLU A 200 -14.24 11.32 -7.71
CA GLU A 200 -15.47 11.67 -7.01
C GLU A 200 -16.43 10.47 -6.94
N GLN A 201 -16.67 9.79 -8.06
CA GLN A 201 -17.54 8.61 -8.13
C GLN A 201 -16.98 7.44 -7.33
N GLY A 202 -15.69 7.14 -7.47
CA GLY A 202 -15.04 6.04 -6.75
C GLY A 202 -15.09 6.25 -5.23
N PHE A 203 -14.85 7.45 -4.72
CA PHE A 203 -14.97 7.69 -3.28
C PHE A 203 -16.40 7.66 -2.75
N LEU A 204 -17.40 8.03 -3.56
CA LEU A 204 -18.79 7.79 -3.22
C LEU A 204 -19.07 6.28 -3.13
N LEU A 205 -18.50 5.48 -4.03
CA LEU A 205 -18.64 4.03 -3.99
C LEU A 205 -17.92 3.40 -2.79
N VAL A 206 -16.69 3.82 -2.45
CA VAL A 206 -16.01 3.36 -1.21
C VAL A 206 -16.90 3.62 0.00
N ARG A 207 -17.50 4.81 0.08
CA ARG A 207 -18.40 5.20 1.16
C ARG A 207 -19.61 4.28 1.26
N ASP A 208 -20.19 3.90 0.12
CA ASP A 208 -21.39 3.08 0.07
C ASP A 208 -21.10 1.58 0.35
N LEU A 209 -19.91 1.10 -0.03
CA LEU A 209 -19.44 -0.28 0.22
C LEU A 209 -18.93 -0.50 1.65
N THR A 210 -18.38 0.54 2.28
CA THR A 210 -17.84 0.40 3.62
C THR A 210 -18.98 0.51 4.62
N ASP A 211 -19.36 -0.61 5.23
CA ASP A 211 -20.49 -0.77 6.15
C ASP A 211 -20.31 0.08 7.43
N ARG A 212 -20.55 1.40 7.30
CA ARG A 212 -20.40 2.43 8.35
C ARG A 212 -19.12 2.32 9.19
N ASP A 213 -17.98 1.95 8.60
CA ASP A 213 -16.70 2.08 9.30
C ASP A 213 -16.50 3.57 9.63
N PRO A 214 -16.56 3.97 10.91
CA PRO A 214 -16.56 5.38 11.29
C PRO A 214 -15.28 6.10 10.85
N ASP A 215 -14.15 5.37 10.81
CA ASP A 215 -12.87 5.92 10.43
C ASP A 215 -12.81 6.13 8.91
N VAL A 216 -13.37 5.20 8.13
CA VAL A 216 -13.45 5.37 6.66
C VAL A 216 -14.40 6.50 6.29
N MET A 217 -15.59 6.51 6.89
CA MET A 217 -16.62 7.52 6.64
C MET A 217 -16.17 8.94 7.03
N ALA A 218 -15.46 9.09 8.16
CA ALA A 218 -14.96 10.39 8.63
C ALA A 218 -13.90 10.98 7.69
N HIS A 219 -13.06 10.14 7.09
CA HIS A 219 -12.05 10.56 6.13
C HIS A 219 -12.66 10.90 4.76
N LEU A 220 -13.55 10.05 4.23
CA LEU A 220 -14.23 10.31 2.95
C LEU A 220 -15.09 11.58 3.00
N ALA A 221 -15.73 11.88 4.13
CA ALA A 221 -16.49 13.12 4.31
C ALA A 221 -15.65 14.40 4.16
N ARG A 222 -14.31 14.33 4.28
CA ARG A 222 -13.41 15.47 4.04
C ARG A 222 -13.07 15.66 2.55
N TRP A 223 -13.19 14.61 1.73
CA TRP A 223 -12.61 14.55 0.38
C TRP A 223 -13.61 14.28 -0.75
N ALA A 224 -14.78 13.71 -0.47
CA ALA A 224 -15.90 13.59 -1.41
C ALA A 224 -17.01 14.59 -1.04
N PRO A 225 -16.86 15.89 -1.34
CA PRO A 225 -17.84 16.87 -0.91
C PRO A 225 -19.07 16.81 -1.81
N SER A 226 -20.18 16.28 -1.29
CA SER A 226 -21.46 16.99 -1.50
C SER A 226 -22.30 17.11 -0.23
N ARG A 227 -22.47 18.40 0.14
CA ARG A 227 -23.40 19.08 1.07
C ARG A 227 -23.95 18.33 2.29
N GLN A 228 -23.11 17.76 3.14
CA GLN A 228 -23.22 17.79 4.62
C GLN A 228 -22.24 16.77 5.20
N ALA A 229 -20.97 17.15 5.31
CA ALA A 229 -20.03 16.38 6.12
C ALA A 229 -20.34 16.61 7.60
N PRO A 230 -20.50 15.57 8.44
CA PRO A 230 -20.60 15.74 9.88
C PRO A 230 -19.27 16.27 10.44
N VAL A 231 -19.38 17.10 11.49
CA VAL A 231 -18.22 17.68 12.20
C VAL A 231 -17.74 16.69 13.26
N TRP A 232 -16.49 16.24 13.18
CA TRP A 232 -15.85 15.36 14.17
C TRP A 232 -14.41 15.82 14.46
N PRO A 233 -13.82 15.55 15.65
CA PRO A 233 -12.55 16.12 16.04
C PRO A 233 -11.43 15.59 15.15
N PRO A 234 -10.38 16.40 14.95
CA PRO A 234 -9.21 15.97 14.21
C PRO A 234 -8.52 14.84 14.99
N ASP A 235 -8.16 13.75 14.32
CA ASP A 235 -6.76 13.33 14.45
C ASP A 235 -5.93 14.59 14.16
N ASP A 236 -4.97 14.94 15.01
CA ASP A 236 -4.22 16.21 14.95
C ASP A 236 -3.52 16.44 13.58
N SER A 237 -3.50 15.41 12.72
CA SER A 237 -3.14 15.49 11.32
C SER A 237 -4.20 16.24 10.46
N ARG A 238 -3.74 17.30 9.77
CA ARG A 238 -4.54 18.08 8.80
C ARG A 238 -4.61 17.46 7.40
N GLU A 239 -3.84 16.39 7.15
CA GLU A 239 -3.68 15.79 5.83
C GLU A 239 -4.41 14.44 5.75
N ALA A 240 -4.72 13.98 4.54
CA ALA A 240 -5.27 12.64 4.37
C ALA A 240 -4.20 11.58 4.68
N PHE A 241 -4.57 10.45 5.28
CA PHE A 241 -3.57 9.46 5.72
C PHE A 241 -2.73 8.90 4.56
N TRP A 242 -3.27 8.82 3.34
CA TRP A 242 -2.52 8.37 2.16
C TRP A 242 -1.47 9.37 1.67
N LYS A 243 -1.59 10.65 2.05
CA LYS A 243 -0.59 11.69 1.72
C LYS A 243 0.66 11.61 2.59
N THR A 244 0.53 11.09 3.81
CA THR A 244 1.69 10.88 4.67
C THR A 244 2.41 9.63 4.18
N ARG A 245 3.71 9.70 3.89
CA ARG A 245 4.47 8.52 3.46
C ARG A 245 4.59 7.51 4.60
N TRP A 246 4.61 6.23 4.27
CA TRP A 246 5.01 5.21 5.24
C TRP A 246 6.40 5.53 5.79
N GLN A 247 6.51 5.46 7.11
CA GLN A 247 7.77 5.65 7.81
C GLN A 247 7.81 4.67 8.97
N LEU A 248 8.96 4.03 9.14
CA LEU A 248 9.30 3.37 10.40
C LEU A 248 9.80 4.44 11.37
N ALA A 249 8.90 5.31 11.81
CA ALA A 249 9.20 6.29 12.84
C ALA A 249 9.23 5.61 14.21
N LEU A 250 10.19 6.00 15.04
CA LEU A 250 10.00 5.89 16.48
C LEU A 250 8.96 6.95 16.84
N THR A 251 7.68 6.58 16.90
CA THR A 251 6.69 7.44 17.54
C THR A 251 7.21 7.70 18.96
N PRO A 252 7.55 8.96 19.31
CA PRO A 252 8.09 9.30 20.62
C PRO A 252 7.14 8.91 21.77
#